data_AF-A0A4R3AGL8-F1
#
_entry.id   AF-A0A4R3AGL8-F1
#
_cell.length_a   1.000
_cell.length_b   1.000
_cell.length_c   1.000
_cell.angle_alpha   90.00
_cell.angle_beta   90.00
_cell.angle_gamma   90.00
#
_symmetry.space_group_name_H-M   'P 1'
#
loop_
_entity.id
_entity.type
_entity.pdbx_description
1 polymer ?
#
loop_
_entity_poly.entity_id
_entity_poly.type
_entity_poly.pdbx_seq_one_letter_code
_entity_poly.pdbx_strand_id
1 'polypeptide(L)'
;MTKHVLIRIVALIILLFMAIPIGLSQLDPNRRCGTADSLAIIFYMGIFLLLWMIYLIVESVFLYRKNEIPKFRFNIIAALIIPLFILISFLFNLLD
;
A
#
# COMPACT_ATOMS: atom_id res chain seq x y z
N MET A 1 -9.44 3.83 -19.40
CA MET A 1 -8.41 3.04 -18.70
C MET A 1 -7.55 3.93 -17.80
N THR A 2 -6.95 4.99 -18.33
CA THR A 2 -5.90 5.79 -17.67
C THR A 2 -6.35 6.50 -16.39
N LYS A 3 -7.52 7.16 -16.40
CA LYS A 3 -8.05 7.85 -15.19
C LYS A 3 -8.28 6.89 -14.02
N HIS A 4 -8.74 5.69 -14.32
CA HIS A 4 -9.04 4.64 -13.35
C HIS A 4 -7.78 4.08 -12.70
N VAL A 5 -6.72 3.86 -13.48
CA VAL A 5 -5.40 3.48 -12.97
C VAL A 5 -4.78 4.61 -12.15
N LEU A 6 -4.84 5.84 -12.65
CA LEU A 6 -4.22 7.01 -12.02
C LEU A 6 -4.80 7.28 -10.62
N ILE A 7 -6.13 7.23 -10.47
CA ILE A 7 -6.78 7.44 -9.16
C ILE A 7 -6.28 6.42 -8.12
N ARG A 8 -6.04 5.17 -8.52
CA ARG A 8 -5.60 4.11 -7.60
C ARG A 8 -4.16 4.24 -7.18
N ILE A 9 -3.30 4.66 -8.10
CA ILE A 9 -1.90 4.96 -7.79
C ILE A 9 -1.84 6.17 -6.85
N VAL A 10 -2.62 7.21 -7.12
CA VAL A 10 -2.71 8.38 -6.23
C VAL A 10 -3.23 7.97 -4.84
N ALA A 11 -4.30 7.16 -4.77
CA ALA A 11 -4.82 6.66 -3.50
C ALA A 11 -3.78 5.83 -2.73
N LEU A 12 -3.02 4.98 -3.42
CA LEU A 12 -1.92 4.22 -2.83
C LEU A 12 -0.85 5.15 -2.26
N ILE A 13 -0.40 6.14 -3.04
CA ILE A 13 0.61 7.11 -2.58
C ILE A 13 0.14 7.82 -1.31
N ILE A 14 -1.11 8.32 -1.29
CA ILE A 14 -1.69 8.98 -0.11
C ILE A 14 -1.67 8.04 1.11
N LEU A 15 -2.09 6.78 0.93
CA LEU A 15 -2.09 5.79 2.00
C LEU A 15 -0.67 5.53 2.54
N LEU A 16 0.34 5.42 1.66
CA LEU A 16 1.73 5.25 2.07
C LEU A 16 2.23 6.45 2.87
N PHE A 17 1.94 7.68 2.43
CA PHE A 17 2.32 8.89 3.18
C PHE A 17 1.60 9.00 4.53
N MET A 18 0.36 8.52 4.64
CA MET A 18 -0.36 8.48 5.92
C MET A 18 0.25 7.51 6.93
N ALA A 19 0.99 6.48 6.49
CA ALA A 19 1.66 5.56 7.41
C ALA A 19 2.69 6.28 8.30
N ILE A 20 3.31 7.35 7.79
CA ILE A 20 4.36 8.10 8.47
C ILE A 20 3.84 8.83 9.72
N PRO A 21 2.88 9.78 9.64
CA PRO A 21 2.40 10.49 10.83
C PRO A 21 1.71 9.55 11.82
N ILE A 22 1.04 8.48 11.32
CA ILE A 22 0.40 7.49 12.20
C ILE A 22 1.46 6.70 12.96
N GLY A 23 2.48 6.17 12.26
CA GLY A 23 3.59 5.47 12.89
C GLY A 23 4.31 6.34 13.92
N LEU A 24 4.57 7.61 13.58
CA LEU A 24 5.22 8.56 14.48
C LEU A 24 4.38 8.93 15.70
N SER A 25 3.05 9.03 15.55
CA SER A 25 2.14 9.36 16.67
C SER A 25 2.12 8.33 17.79
N GLN A 26 2.57 7.10 17.51
CA GLN A 26 2.58 5.98 18.46
C GLN A 26 3.90 5.85 19.22
N LEU A 27 4.87 6.73 18.93
CA LEU A 27 6.20 6.69 19.53
C LEU A 27 6.27 7.57 20.78
N ASP A 28 7.04 7.11 21.76
CA ASP A 28 7.34 7.89 22.95
C ASP A 28 8.35 9.01 22.61
N PRO A 29 7.99 10.30 22.80
CA PRO A 29 8.84 11.42 22.44
C PRO A 29 10.17 11.48 23.22
N ASN A 30 10.30 10.72 24.31
CA ASN A 30 11.50 10.71 25.15
C ASN A 30 12.51 9.59 24.78
N ARG A 31 12.25 8.78 23.75
CA ARG A 31 13.17 7.72 23.32
C ARG A 31 14.36 8.28 22.53
N ARG A 32 15.54 7.69 22.78
CA ARG A 32 16.83 8.09 22.15
C ARG A 32 17.24 7.25 20.93
N CYS A 33 16.49 6.21 20.59
CA CYS A 33 16.86 5.25 19.52
C CYS A 33 15.73 5.13 18.49
N GLY A 34 16.01 5.52 17.23
CA GLY A 34 15.01 5.63 16.16
C GLY A 34 14.73 4.35 15.38
N THR A 35 15.32 3.22 15.74
CA THR A 35 15.09 1.91 15.07
C THR A 35 13.68 1.37 15.31
N ALA A 36 13.01 1.74 16.41
CA ALA A 36 11.60 1.40 16.63
C ALA A 36 10.66 2.24 15.76
N ASP A 37 11.11 3.43 15.34
CA ASP A 37 10.32 4.42 14.61
C ASP A 37 10.08 3.96 13.17
N SER A 38 11.13 3.42 12.54
CA SER A 38 11.03 2.82 11.20
C SER A 38 10.14 1.57 11.20
N LEU A 39 10.22 0.73 12.24
CA LEU A 39 9.41 -0.49 12.35
C LEU A 39 7.91 -0.17 12.51
N ALA A 40 7.56 0.85 13.30
CA ALA A 40 6.18 1.31 13.45
C ALA A 40 5.61 1.82 12.12
N ILE A 41 6.37 2.64 11.38
CA ILE A 41 5.97 3.15 10.06
C ILE A 41 5.76 1.99 9.08
N ILE A 42 6.68 1.02 9.04
CA ILE A 42 6.59 -0.15 8.17
C ILE A 42 5.36 -1.00 8.49
N PHE A 43 5.04 -1.17 9.78
CA PHE A 43 3.85 -1.90 10.20
C PHE A 43 2.55 -1.25 9.65
N TYR A 44 2.38 0.05 9.82
CA TYR A 44 1.21 0.76 9.30
C TYR A 44 1.18 0.82 7.77
N MET A 45 2.34 0.94 7.13
CA MET A 45 2.47 0.84 5.69
C MET A 45 2.00 -0.53 5.18
N GLY A 46 2.37 -1.61 5.88
CA GLY A 46 1.88 -2.97 5.59
C GLY A 46 0.37 -3.10 5.72
N ILE A 47 -0.23 -2.52 6.76
CA ILE A 47 -1.70 -2.47 6.93
C ILE A 47 -2.36 -1.75 5.75
N PHE A 48 -1.84 -0.60 5.35
CA PHE A 48 -2.42 0.16 4.25
C PHE A 48 -2.26 -0.54 2.88
N LEU A 49 -1.15 -1.22 2.66
CA LEU A 49 -0.97 -2.08 1.48
C LEU A 49 -2.01 -3.21 1.45
N LEU A 50 -2.27 -3.84 2.60
CA LEU A 50 -3.26 -4.90 2.72
C LEU A 50 -4.69 -4.37 2.46
N LEU A 51 -5.03 -3.21 3.01
CA LEU A 51 -6.32 -2.55 2.73
C LEU A 51 -6.48 -2.20 1.25
N TRP A 52 -5.43 -1.68 0.61
CA TRP A 52 -5.45 -1.36 -0.81
C TRP A 52 -5.58 -2.61 -1.68
N MET A 53 -4.93 -3.72 -1.31
CA MET A 53 -5.08 -5.03 -1.95
C MET A 53 -6.53 -5.53 -1.86
N ILE A 54 -7.14 -5.50 -0.66
CA ILE A 54 -8.54 -5.88 -0.47
C ILE A 54 -9.46 -5.02 -1.34
N TYR A 55 -9.25 -3.70 -1.35
CA TYR A 55 -10.02 -2.78 -2.19
C TYR A 55 -9.98 -3.18 -3.68
N LEU A 56 -8.80 -3.46 -4.23
CA LEU A 56 -8.67 -3.86 -5.64
C LEU A 56 -9.30 -5.21 -5.94
N ILE A 57 -9.21 -6.18 -5.03
CA ILE A 57 -9.85 -7.50 -5.18
C ILE A 57 -11.37 -7.36 -5.19
N VAL A 58 -11.92 -6.62 -4.23
CA VAL A 58 -13.37 -6.36 -4.17
C VAL A 58 -13.85 -5.66 -5.43
N GLU A 59 -13.14 -4.62 -5.88
CA GLU A 59 -13.45 -3.92 -7.12
C GLU A 59 -13.37 -4.83 -8.36
N SER A 60 -12.41 -5.77 -8.37
CA SER A 60 -12.27 -6.76 -9.45
C SER A 60 -13.53 -7.60 -9.63
N VAL A 61 -14.16 -8.01 -8.53
CA VAL A 61 -15.43 -8.76 -8.56
C VAL A 61 -16.54 -7.95 -9.24
N PHE A 62 -16.64 -6.66 -8.93
CA PHE A 62 -17.61 -5.77 -9.58
C PHE A 62 -17.31 -5.55 -11.07
N LEU A 63 -16.04 -5.41 -11.43
CA LEU A 63 -15.60 -5.23 -12.83
C LEU A 63 -15.84 -6.49 -13.67
N TYR A 64 -15.66 -7.67 -13.07
CA TYR A 64 -15.98 -8.94 -13.71
C TYR A 64 -17.48 -9.05 -14.02
N ARG A 65 -18.35 -8.69 -13.06
CA ARG A 65 -19.81 -8.65 -13.27
C ARG A 65 -20.23 -7.67 -14.37
N LYS A 66 -19.45 -6.62 -14.61
CA LYS A 66 -19.69 -5.63 -15.68
C LYS A 66 -19.05 -6.00 -17.03
N ASN A 67 -18.44 -7.18 -17.16
CA ASN A 67 -17.68 -7.61 -18.34
C ASN A 67 -16.51 -6.69 -18.72
N GLU A 68 -15.96 -5.90 -17.79
CA GLU A 68 -14.82 -5.02 -18.03
C GLU A 68 -13.48 -5.76 -17.82
N ILE A 69 -13.24 -6.81 -18.62
CA ILE A 69 -12.11 -7.74 -18.47
C ILE A 69 -10.72 -7.07 -18.42
N PRO A 70 -10.40 -6.04 -19.22
CA PRO A 70 -9.09 -5.38 -19.15
C PRO A 70 -8.82 -4.72 -17.79
N LYS A 71 -9.84 -4.10 -17.20
CA LYS A 71 -9.73 -3.43 -15.89
C LYS A 71 -9.66 -4.45 -14.76
N PHE A 72 -10.43 -5.54 -14.86
CA PHE A 72 -10.34 -6.68 -13.95
C PHE A 72 -8.92 -7.25 -13.90
N ARG A 73 -8.33 -7.57 -15.05
CA ARG A 73 -6.97 -8.13 -15.12
C ARG A 73 -5.95 -7.20 -14.49
N PHE A 74 -6.04 -5.89 -14.80
CA PHE A 74 -5.17 -4.90 -14.19
C PHE A 74 -5.28 -4.90 -12.65
N ASN A 75 -6.49 -4.92 -12.09
CA ASN A 75 -6.65 -4.91 -10.62
C ASN A 75 -6.03 -6.10 -9.94
N ILE A 76 -6.24 -7.30 -10.49
CA ILE A 76 -5.68 -8.53 -9.92
C ILE A 76 -4.14 -8.48 -9.97
N ILE A 77 -3.58 -8.08 -11.11
CA ILE A 77 -2.12 -7.93 -11.27
C ILE A 77 -1.59 -6.86 -10.31
N ALA A 78 -2.23 -5.69 -10.25
CA ALA A 78 -1.85 -4.59 -9.39
C ALA A 78 -1.92 -4.98 -7.90
N ALA A 79 -2.98 -5.68 -7.48
CA ALA A 79 -3.19 -6.14 -6.11
C ALA A 79 -2.10 -7.12 -5.65
N LEU A 80 -1.50 -7.88 -6.56
CA LEU A 80 -0.45 -8.85 -6.24
C LEU A 80 0.95 -8.24 -6.37
N ILE A 81 1.24 -7.62 -7.51
CA ILE A 81 2.61 -7.19 -7.85
C ILE A 81 3.02 -5.94 -7.08
N ILE A 82 2.14 -4.94 -6.96
CA ILE A 82 2.53 -3.63 -6.40
C ILE A 82 2.84 -3.74 -4.89
N PRO A 83 2.03 -4.43 -4.06
CA PRO A 83 2.37 -4.61 -2.65
C PRO A 83 3.66 -5.39 -2.46
N LEU A 84 3.88 -6.47 -3.24
CA LEU A 84 5.12 -7.24 -3.18
C LEU A 84 6.34 -6.39 -3.55
N PHE A 85 6.25 -5.62 -4.65
CA PHE A 85 7.32 -4.73 -5.09
C PHE A 85 7.68 -3.72 -4.01
N ILE A 86 6.69 -3.03 -3.43
CA ILE A 86 6.91 -2.03 -2.38
C ILE A 86 7.55 -2.68 -1.16
N LEU A 87 7.04 -3.84 -0.71
CA LEU A 87 7.52 -4.50 0.50
C LEU A 87 8.95 -5.01 0.35
N ILE A 88 9.28 -5.56 -0.83
CA ILE A 88 10.65 -5.99 -1.17
C ILE A 88 11.59 -4.78 -1.25
N SER A 89 11.21 -3.71 -1.96
CA SER A 89 12.04 -2.50 -2.05
C SER A 89 12.32 -1.87 -0.68
N PHE A 90 11.35 -1.89 0.22
CA PHE A 90 11.56 -1.40 1.59
C PHE A 90 12.46 -2.34 2.41
N LEU A 91 12.33 -3.66 2.26
CA LEU A 91 13.21 -4.62 2.94
C LEU A 91 14.67 -4.42 2.54
N PHE A 92 14.95 -4.27 1.24
CA PHE A 92 16.32 -4.02 0.75
C PHE A 92 16.88 -2.70 1.28
N ASN A 93 16.11 -1.60 1.22
CA ASN A 93 16.54 -0.30 1.76
C ASN A 93 16.76 -0.28 3.28
N LEU A 94 16.23 -1.27 4.01
CA LEU A 94 16.41 -1.36 5.47
C LEU A 94 17.60 -2.25 5.87
N LEU A 95 18.06 -3.11 4.94
CA LEU A 95 19.21 -3.99 5.12
C LEU A 95 20.53 -3.34 4.67
N ASP A 96 20.46 -2.31 3.83
CA ASP A 96 21.57 -1.41 3.46
C ASP A 96 21.77 -0.31 4.52
#